data_AF-A0A5C7B0I1-F1
#
_entry.id   AF-A0A5C7B0I1-F1
#
_cell.length_a   1.000
_cell.length_b   1.000
_cell.length_c   1.000
_cell.angle_alpha   90.00
_cell.angle_beta   90.00
_cell.angle_gamma   90.00
#
_symmetry.space_group_name_H-M   'P 1'
#
loop_
_entity.id
_entity.type
_entity.pdbx_description
1 polymer ?
#
loop_
_entity_poly.entity_id
_entity_poly.type
_entity_poly.pdbx_seq_one_letter_code
_entity_poly.pdbx_strand_id
1 'polypeptide(L)'
;MTLTKYTLTRKVAVIHAIKCNKARNFNEATQSSNKLSDLTKEIYDANDSDLLKINSSIDIWSIQSPIANEMEIERLMNRIINA
;
A
#
# COMPACT_ATOMS: atom_id res chain seq x y z
N MET A 1 -4.99 -5.38 -13.91
CA MET A 1 -5.19 -3.96 -13.54
C MET A 1 -4.00 -3.17 -14.10
N THR A 2 -4.21 -2.12 -14.89
CA THR A 2 -3.10 -1.32 -15.45
C THR A 2 -2.37 -0.58 -14.34
N LEU A 3 -1.04 -0.66 -14.32
CA LEU A 3 -0.22 0.00 -13.32
C LEU A 3 -0.20 1.51 -13.59
N THR A 4 -0.77 2.27 -12.67
CA THR A 4 -0.85 3.74 -12.71
C THR A 4 -0.55 4.30 -11.32
N LYS A 5 -0.15 5.58 -11.26
CA LYS A 5 -0.01 6.30 -9.96
C LYS A 5 -1.26 6.13 -9.10
N TYR A 6 -2.44 6.30 -9.68
CA TYR A 6 -3.72 6.13 -8.98
C TYR A 6 -3.87 4.72 -8.37
N THR A 7 -3.63 3.67 -9.16
CA THR A 7 -3.74 2.29 -8.65
C THR A 7 -2.73 1.99 -7.55
N LEU A 8 -1.52 2.54 -7.63
CA LEU A 8 -0.49 2.37 -6.61
C LEU A 8 -0.83 3.12 -5.32
N THR A 9 -1.23 4.39 -5.40
CA THR A 9 -1.65 5.18 -4.23
C THR A 9 -2.77 4.46 -3.48
N ARG A 10 -3.74 3.90 -4.22
CA ARG A 10 -4.82 3.10 -3.63
C ARG A 10 -4.30 1.83 -2.95
N LYS A 11 -3.41 1.09 -3.62
CA LYS A 11 -2.82 -0.13 -3.06
C LYS A 11 -2.07 0.16 -1.75
N VAL A 12 -1.28 1.23 -1.70
CA VAL A 12 -0.57 1.69 -0.49
C VAL A 12 -1.57 2.02 0.63
N ALA A 13 -2.62 2.78 0.33
CA ALA A 13 -3.65 3.13 1.32
C ALA A 13 -4.38 1.90 1.88
N VAL A 14 -4.71 0.93 1.03
CA VAL A 14 -5.33 -0.33 1.44
C VAL A 14 -4.39 -1.15 2.33
N ILE A 15 -3.13 -1.32 1.93
CA ILE A 15 -2.12 -2.03 2.73
C ILE A 15 -1.95 -1.34 4.08
N HIS A 16 -1.85 -0.02 4.11
CA HIS A 16 -1.78 0.77 5.34
C HIS A 16 -2.97 0.48 6.27
N ALA A 17 -4.20 0.54 5.74
CA ALA A 17 -5.41 0.30 6.52
C ALA A 17 -5.44 -1.11 7.13
N ILE A 18 -5.07 -2.15 6.35
CA ILE A 18 -4.96 -3.52 6.85
C ILE A 18 -3.90 -3.60 7.95
N LYS A 19 -2.72 -3.02 7.72
CA LYS A 19 -1.61 -3.01 8.68
C LYS A 19 -1.96 -2.32 9.98
N CYS A 20 -2.61 -1.15 9.92
CA CYS A 20 -3.07 -0.43 11.12
C CYS A 20 -4.12 -1.23 11.88
N ASN A 21 -5.06 -1.88 11.20
CA ASN A 21 -6.05 -2.74 11.83
C ASN A 21 -5.42 -3.97 12.53
N LYS A 22 -4.26 -4.43 12.05
CA LYS A 22 -3.52 -5.57 12.62
C LYS A 22 -2.38 -5.18 13.56
N ALA A 23 -2.11 -3.88 13.70
CA ALA A 23 -1.02 -3.40 14.54
C ALA A 23 -1.28 -3.80 15.99
N ARG A 24 -0.27 -4.36 16.65
CA ARG A 24 -0.35 -4.79 18.05
C ARG A 24 -0.07 -3.65 19.02
N ASN A 25 0.52 -2.57 18.53
CA ASN A 25 0.91 -1.41 19.30
C ASN A 25 0.95 -0.16 18.43
N PHE A 26 1.01 0.99 19.09
CA PHE A 26 1.05 2.30 18.44
C PHE A 26 2.29 2.48 17.53
N ASN A 27 3.43 1.89 17.90
CA ASN A 27 4.65 2.01 17.11
C ASN A 27 4.52 1.33 15.73
N GLU A 28 3.92 0.14 15.66
CA GLU A 28 3.65 -0.54 14.38
C GLU A 28 2.69 0.28 13.49
N ALA A 29 1.63 0.86 14.08
CA ALA A 29 0.71 1.74 13.35
C ALA A 29 1.40 3.01 12.84
N THR A 30 2.31 3.58 13.65
CA THR A 30 3.11 4.76 13.28
C THR A 30 4.08 4.42 12.15
N GLN A 31 4.78 3.28 12.21
CA GLN A 31 5.66 2.83 11.14
C GLN A 31 4.89 2.61 9.83
N SER A 32 3.68 2.05 9.89
CA SER A 32 2.79 1.93 8.73
C SER A 32 2.40 3.30 8.16
N SER A 33 2.13 4.29 9.02
CA SER A 33 1.78 5.65 8.61
C SER A 33 2.95 6.37 7.94
N ASN A 34 4.16 6.24 8.49
CA ASN A 34 5.37 6.79 7.88
C ASN A 34 5.60 6.16 6.51
N LYS A 35 5.49 4.83 6.40
CA LYS A 35 5.70 4.15 5.12
C LYS A 35 4.65 4.48 4.07
N LEU A 36 3.39 4.69 4.48
CA LEU A 36 2.34 5.24 3.62
C LEU A 36 2.74 6.60 3.06
N SER A 37 3.19 7.52 3.92
CA SER A 37 3.63 8.87 3.50
C SER A 37 4.79 8.79 2.52
N ASP A 38 5.82 7.99 2.83
CA ASP A 38 7.02 7.85 1.99
C ASP A 38 6.67 7.30 0.61
N LEU A 39 5.94 6.17 0.55
CA LEU A 39 5.52 5.56 -0.71
C LEU A 39 4.59 6.48 -1.51
N THR A 40 3.72 7.25 -0.86
CA THR A 40 2.83 8.20 -1.55
C THR A 40 3.64 9.33 -2.21
N LYS A 41 4.69 9.84 -1.55
CA LYS A 41 5.62 10.81 -2.14
C LYS A 41 6.39 10.20 -3.31
N GLU A 42 6.95 9.00 -3.13
CA GLU A 42 7.64 8.26 -4.21
C GLU A 42 6.73 8.09 -5.44
N ILE A 43 5.46 7.71 -5.26
CA ILE A 43 4.48 7.57 -6.36
C ILE A 43 4.19 8.93 -7.03
N TYR A 44 4.06 10.00 -6.24
CA TYR A 44 3.76 11.33 -6.76
C TYR A 44 4.88 11.83 -7.67
N ASP A 45 6.14 11.67 -7.24
CA ASP A 45 7.33 12.13 -7.96
C ASP A 45 7.78 11.19 -9.09
N ALA A 46 7.31 9.93 -9.09
CA ALA A 46 7.68 8.92 -10.08
C ALA A 46 7.33 9.29 -11.53
N ASN A 47 8.16 8.86 -12.48
CA ASN A 47 7.73 8.73 -13.88
C ASN A 47 7.19 7.30 -14.14
N ASP A 48 6.69 7.05 -15.35
CA ASP A 48 6.10 5.74 -15.71
C ASP A 48 7.07 4.56 -15.53
N SER A 49 8.37 4.78 -15.76
CA SER A 49 9.39 3.73 -15.62
C SER A 49 9.67 3.36 -14.16
N ASP A 50 9.41 4.25 -13.21
CA ASP A 50 9.63 4.01 -11.78
C ASP A 50 8.48 3.22 -11.14
N LEU A 51 7.27 3.26 -11.73
CA LEU A 51 6.07 2.65 -11.16
C LEU A 51 6.23 1.14 -10.91
N LEU A 52 6.95 0.42 -11.78
CA LEU A 52 7.23 -1.00 -11.60
C LEU A 52 8.11 -1.27 -10.36
N LYS A 53 9.15 -0.45 -10.16
CA LYS A 53 10.05 -0.58 -9.00
C LYS A 53 9.29 -0.29 -7.72
N ILE A 54 8.49 0.79 -7.72
CA ILE A 54 7.67 1.18 -6.58
C ILE A 54 6.63 0.09 -6.27
N ASN A 55 5.98 -0.50 -7.28
CA ASN A 55 5.07 -1.62 -7.07
C ASN A 55 5.75 -2.78 -6.33
N SER A 56 6.97 -3.16 -6.76
CA SER A 56 7.73 -4.20 -6.07
C SER A 56 8.05 -3.83 -4.62
N SER A 57 8.39 -2.57 -4.33
CA SER A 57 8.59 -2.09 -2.95
C SER A 57 7.31 -2.15 -2.12
N ILE A 58 6.16 -1.86 -2.72
CA ILE A 58 4.84 -1.99 -2.08
C ILE A 58 4.53 -3.46 -1.78
N ASP A 59 4.84 -4.37 -2.71
CA ASP A 59 4.64 -5.81 -2.55
C ASP A 59 5.54 -6.39 -1.45
N ILE A 60 6.80 -5.94 -1.36
CA ILE A 60 7.69 -6.30 -0.25
C ILE A 60 7.13 -5.79 1.07
N TRP A 61 6.65 -4.55 1.11
CA TRP A 61 6.09 -3.99 2.33
C TRP A 61 4.84 -4.74 2.80
N SER A 62 3.98 -5.21 1.89
CA SER A 62 2.74 -5.92 2.25
C SER A 62 3.00 -7.19 3.07
N ILE A 63 4.08 -7.92 2.77
CA ILE A 63 4.46 -9.18 3.43
C ILE A 63 5.31 -8.99 4.70
N GLN A 64 5.75 -7.76 5.00
CA GLN A 64 6.41 -7.44 6.28
C GLN A 64 5.38 -7.32 7.40
N SER A 65 5.74 -7.66 8.64
CA SER A 65 4.81 -7.56 9.78
C SER A 65 4.41 -6.11 10.07
N PRO A 66 3.12 -5.82 10.37
CA PRO A 66 1.97 -6.73 10.27
C PRO A 66 1.65 -7.10 8.81
N ILE A 67 1.33 -8.36 8.52
CA ILE A 67 1.11 -8.82 7.13
C ILE A 67 -0.25 -8.33 6.60
N ALA A 68 -0.24 -7.69 5.43
CA ALA A 68 -1.41 -7.46 4.60
C ALA A 68 -1.39 -8.46 3.44
N ASN A 69 -2.18 -9.52 3.51
CA ASN A 69 -2.12 -10.57 2.50
C ASN A 69 -2.86 -10.16 1.21
N GLU A 70 -2.52 -10.81 0.11
CA GLU A 70 -3.05 -10.50 -1.22
C GLU A 70 -4.58 -10.55 -1.28
N MET A 71 -5.20 -11.58 -0.69
CA MET A 71 -6.66 -11.72 -0.68
C MET A 71 -7.37 -10.56 0.04
N GLU A 72 -6.82 -10.07 1.15
CA GLU A 72 -7.36 -8.90 1.86
C GLU A 72 -7.21 -7.63 1.02
N ILE A 73 -6.05 -7.46 0.38
CA ILE A 73 -5.75 -6.31 -0.49
C ILE A 73 -6.73 -6.30 -1.67
N GLU A 74 -6.85 -7.41 -2.40
CA GLU A 74 -7.75 -7.53 -3.55
C GLU A 74 -9.19 -7.26 -3.17
N ARG A 75 -9.67 -7.84 -2.06
CA ARG A 75 -11.04 -7.64 -1.59
C ARG A 75 -11.34 -6.17 -1.33
N LEU A 76 -10.42 -5.45 -0.68
CA LEU A 76 -10.60 -4.03 -0.37
C LEU A 76 -10.42 -3.13 -1.61
N MET A 77 -9.48 -3.47 -2.49
CA MET A 77 -9.28 -2.77 -3.76
C MET A 77 -10.51 -2.85 -4.67
N ASN A 78 -11.21 -3.99 -4.69
CA ASN A 78 -12.42 -4.19 -5.48
C ASN A 78 -13.66 -3.55 -4.85
N ARG A 79 -13.76 -3.49 -3.51
CA ARG A 79 -14.88 -2.82 -2.83
C ARG A 79 -14.96 -1.32 -3.11
N ILE A 80 -13.80 -0.66 -3.17
CA ILE A 80 -13.73 0.79 -3.43
C ILE A 80 -14.02 1.14 -4.91
N ILE A 81 -13.96 0.19 -5.83
CA ILE A 81 -14.33 0.42 -7.25
C ILE A 81 -15.86 0.43 -7.43
N ASN A 82 -16.59 -0.26 -6.57
CA ASN A 82 -18.04 -0.45 -6.68
C ASN A 82 -18.84 0.35 -5.63
N ALA A 83 -18.18 1.29 -4.93
CA ALA A 83 -18.79 2.18 -3.93
C ALA A 83 -18.74 3.62 -4.44
#